data_AF-A0A7J0CEX0-F1
#
_entry.id   AF-A0A7J0CEX0-F1
#
_cell.length_a   1.000
_cell.length_b   1.000
_cell.length_c   1.000
_cell.angle_alpha   90.00
_cell.angle_beta   90.00
_cell.angle_gamma   90.00
#
_symmetry.space_group_name_H-M   'P 1'
#
loop_
_entity.id
_entity.type
_entity.pdbx_description
1 polymer ?
#
loop_
_entity_poly.entity_id
_entity_poly.type
_entity_poly.pdbx_seq_one_letter_code
_entity_poly.pdbx_strand_id
1 'polypeptide(L)'
;MGSRADGAVHRTDLRTGRGRIIHQGTAGSASIGLKLDRDGLLYVAGGGGGTARTVDARTGSLVTVHQLTAPTGHFINDVVLLGERAWFTDSRAAVLHGVPRGRGRGRGVRSLPLTGDWVQTPGVNNANGIVSAPDGRGLIVVSSTPGELYRVSPATGHATRIALSGAETVVNGDGLVRVGRTLYVVQNRLNLISVFELDAGARTARLRRTITDPRFDVPTTAARFGGRLYLVNARFTSPQTPETAFSGVAVAL
;
A
#
# COMPACT_ATOMS: atom_id res chain seq x y z
N MET A 1 -11.60 -4.01 1.55
CA MET A 1 -10.72 -5.17 1.25
C MET A 1 -10.85 -5.47 -0.23
N GLY A 2 -9.74 -5.77 -0.91
CA GLY A 2 -9.72 -6.05 -2.34
C GLY A 2 -9.50 -7.54 -2.60
N SER A 3 -10.19 -8.06 -3.61
CA SER A 3 -9.99 -9.42 -4.10
C SER A 3 -8.85 -9.48 -5.11
N ARG A 4 -7.98 -10.48 -4.96
CA ARG A 4 -6.87 -10.74 -5.90
C ARG A 4 -7.30 -11.56 -7.12
N ALA A 5 -8.46 -12.23 -7.04
CA ALA A 5 -8.92 -13.15 -8.08
C ALA A 5 -9.72 -12.44 -9.19
N ASP A 6 -10.61 -11.52 -8.78
CA ASP A 6 -11.57 -10.86 -9.66
C ASP A 6 -11.65 -9.34 -9.43
N GLY A 7 -10.89 -8.81 -8.48
CA GLY A 7 -10.84 -7.37 -8.25
C GLY A 7 -12.08 -6.82 -7.59
N ALA A 8 -12.96 -7.68 -7.07
CA ALA A 8 -14.07 -7.27 -6.23
C ALA A 8 -13.56 -6.46 -5.02
N VAL A 9 -14.40 -5.53 -4.54
CA VAL A 9 -14.13 -4.75 -3.33
C VAL A 9 -15.22 -5.00 -2.32
N HIS A 10 -14.82 -5.54 -1.17
CA HIS A 10 -15.70 -5.76 -0.02
C HIS A 10 -15.53 -4.63 1.00
N ARG A 11 -16.67 -4.07 1.44
CA ARG A 11 -16.73 -3.09 2.53
C ARG A 11 -17.35 -3.74 3.75
N THR A 12 -16.70 -3.56 4.90
CA THR A 12 -17.13 -4.11 6.19
C THR A 12 -17.38 -2.99 7.19
N ASP A 13 -18.43 -3.13 7.98
CA ASP A 13 -18.68 -2.34 9.19
C ASP A 13 -17.75 -2.82 10.31
N LEU A 14 -16.91 -1.91 10.82
CA LEU A 14 -15.88 -2.25 11.82
C LEU A 14 -16.46 -2.62 13.20
N ARG A 15 -17.73 -2.32 13.46
CA ARG A 15 -18.39 -2.55 14.75
C ARG A 15 -19.07 -3.90 14.80
N THR A 16 -19.63 -4.35 13.68
CA THR A 16 -20.44 -5.57 13.56
C THR A 16 -19.77 -6.67 12.75
N GLY A 17 -18.72 -6.34 11.97
CA GLY A 17 -18.08 -7.28 11.04
C GLY A 17 -18.91 -7.59 9.80
N ARG A 18 -20.17 -7.11 9.72
CA ARG A 18 -21.03 -7.31 8.55
C ARG A 18 -20.51 -6.48 7.39
N GLY A 19 -20.55 -7.05 6.19
CA GLY A 19 -20.10 -6.35 4.99
C GLY A 19 -20.91 -6.68 3.76
N ARG A 20 -20.56 -6.01 2.68
CA ARG A 20 -21.11 -6.25 1.35
C ARG A 20 -20.06 -5.96 0.29
N ILE A 21 -20.21 -6.61 -0.86
CA ILE A 21 -19.48 -6.25 -2.07
C ILE A 21 -20.01 -4.89 -2.53
N ILE A 22 -19.11 -3.91 -2.67
CA ILE A 22 -19.43 -2.60 -3.21
C ILE A 22 -18.99 -2.46 -4.66
N HIS A 23 -18.05 -3.28 -5.12
CA HIS A 23 -17.63 -3.34 -6.52
C HIS A 23 -17.44 -4.81 -6.88
N GLN A 24 -18.12 -5.29 -7.92
CA GLN A 24 -18.07 -6.71 -8.27
C GLN A 24 -16.74 -7.12 -8.89
N GLY A 25 -16.00 -6.17 -9.49
CA GLY A 25 -14.80 -6.50 -10.24
C GLY A 25 -15.11 -7.22 -11.56
N THR A 26 -14.08 -7.82 -12.14
CA THR A 26 -14.14 -8.63 -13.36
C THR A 26 -13.05 -9.69 -13.24
N ALA A 27 -13.37 -10.94 -13.57
CA ALA A 27 -12.41 -12.04 -13.52
C ALA A 27 -11.09 -11.67 -14.22
N GLY A 28 -9.96 -11.94 -13.58
CA GLY A 28 -8.63 -11.58 -14.08
C GLY A 28 -8.17 -10.15 -13.77
N SER A 29 -9.05 -9.29 -13.22
CA SER A 29 -8.64 -8.04 -12.59
C SER A 29 -8.28 -8.29 -11.13
N ALA A 30 -7.22 -7.65 -10.61
CA ALA A 30 -6.86 -7.76 -9.19
C ALA A 30 -7.02 -6.41 -8.49
N SER A 31 -7.48 -6.44 -7.25
CA SER A 31 -7.51 -5.30 -6.32
C SER A 31 -6.49 -5.55 -5.21
N ILE A 32 -5.29 -4.95 -5.34
CA ILE A 32 -4.16 -5.14 -4.42
C ILE A 32 -4.18 -4.05 -3.32
N GLY A 33 -3.51 -2.93 -3.54
CA GLY A 33 -3.57 -1.73 -2.72
C GLY A 33 -4.84 -0.92 -2.94
N LEU A 34 -5.34 -0.31 -1.87
CA LEU A 34 -6.59 0.45 -1.86
C LEU A 34 -6.42 1.74 -1.08
N LYS A 35 -6.86 2.87 -1.64
CA LYS A 35 -6.89 4.15 -0.93
C LYS A 35 -8.17 4.92 -1.20
N LEU A 36 -8.94 5.18 -0.14
CA LEU A 36 -10.16 5.98 -0.20
C LEU A 36 -9.83 7.46 0.00
N ASP A 37 -10.39 8.31 -0.82
CA ASP A 37 -10.32 9.77 -0.71
C ASP A 37 -11.62 10.35 -0.13
N ARG A 38 -11.56 11.61 0.30
CA ARG A 38 -12.66 12.34 0.94
C ARG A 38 -13.84 12.60 0.00
N ASP A 39 -13.59 12.64 -1.30
CA ASP A 39 -14.60 12.78 -2.34
C ASP A 39 -15.40 11.47 -2.57
N GLY A 40 -15.02 10.37 -1.90
CA GLY A 40 -15.65 9.06 -2.04
C GLY A 40 -15.09 8.22 -3.17
N LEU A 41 -14.01 8.65 -3.84
CA LEU A 41 -13.31 7.86 -4.82
C LEU A 41 -12.31 6.91 -4.16
N LEU A 42 -12.36 5.65 -4.58
CA LEU A 42 -11.45 4.59 -4.18
C LEU A 42 -10.45 4.33 -5.30
N TYR A 43 -9.17 4.51 -5.01
CA TYR A 43 -8.06 4.23 -5.91
C TYR A 43 -7.56 2.81 -5.64
N VAL A 44 -7.41 2.02 -6.70
CA VAL A 44 -7.21 0.58 -6.64
C VAL A 44 -6.01 0.19 -7.52
N ALA A 45 -5.02 -0.44 -6.90
CA ALA A 45 -3.85 -0.98 -7.59
C ALA A 45 -4.17 -2.34 -8.24
N GLY A 46 -3.80 -2.49 -9.51
CA GLY A 46 -4.17 -3.61 -10.37
C GLY A 46 -3.27 -4.84 -10.31
N GLY A 47 -2.21 -4.83 -9.50
CA GLY A 47 -1.25 -5.92 -9.42
C GLY A 47 -0.55 -6.19 -10.75
N GLY A 48 -0.44 -7.47 -11.10
CA GLY A 48 0.20 -7.92 -12.35
C GLY A 48 -0.52 -7.49 -13.63
N GLY A 49 -1.78 -7.05 -13.54
CA GLY A 49 -2.51 -6.48 -14.68
C GLY A 49 -2.00 -5.09 -15.10
N GLY A 50 -1.13 -4.46 -14.30
CA GLY A 50 -0.50 -3.19 -14.68
C GLY A 50 -1.43 -1.98 -14.65
N THR A 51 -2.55 -2.04 -13.93
CA THR A 51 -3.58 -0.99 -13.93
C THR A 51 -3.65 -0.19 -12.63
N ALA A 52 -4.15 1.04 -12.73
CA ALA A 52 -4.73 1.79 -11.62
C ALA A 52 -6.19 2.10 -11.96
N ARG A 53 -7.10 1.68 -11.08
CA ARG A 53 -8.54 1.88 -11.24
C ARG A 53 -9.05 2.88 -10.22
N THR A 54 -10.03 3.69 -10.62
CA THR A 54 -10.79 4.53 -9.70
C THR A 54 -12.24 4.05 -9.68
N VAL A 55 -12.76 3.80 -8.49
CA VAL A 55 -14.12 3.31 -8.25
C VAL A 55 -14.85 4.29 -7.36
N ASP A 56 -16.11 4.59 -7.65
CA ASP A 56 -16.98 5.31 -6.74
C ASP A 56 -17.34 4.39 -5.57
N ALA A 57 -16.89 4.71 -4.35
CA ALA A 57 -17.11 3.84 -3.19
C ALA A 57 -18.56 3.86 -2.66
N ARG A 58 -19.39 4.79 -3.13
CA ARG A 58 -20.81 4.86 -2.80
C ARG A 58 -21.63 3.96 -3.73
N THR A 59 -21.44 4.11 -5.04
CA THR A 59 -22.23 3.38 -6.05
C THR A 59 -21.60 2.07 -6.50
N GLY A 60 -20.29 1.91 -6.33
CA GLY A 60 -19.55 0.77 -6.87
C GLY A 60 -19.10 0.90 -8.31
N SER A 61 -19.48 2.00 -8.97
CA SER A 61 -19.25 2.21 -10.39
C SER A 61 -17.76 2.45 -10.66
N LEU A 62 -17.25 1.80 -11.69
CA LEU A 62 -15.92 2.11 -12.23
C LEU A 62 -15.94 3.51 -12.85
N VAL A 63 -15.05 4.38 -12.39
CA VAL A 63 -14.95 5.78 -12.84
C VAL A 63 -13.90 5.91 -13.93
N THR A 64 -12.72 5.33 -13.72
CA THR A 64 -11.64 5.33 -14.71
C THR A 64 -10.72 4.14 -14.54
N VAL A 65 -10.06 3.75 -15.63
CA VAL A 65 -8.96 2.78 -15.66
C VAL A 65 -7.78 3.43 -16.36
N HIS A 66 -6.63 3.40 -15.71
CA HIS A 66 -5.35 3.75 -16.32
C HIS A 66 -4.51 2.48 -16.48
N GLN A 67 -4.11 2.18 -17.71
CA GLN A 67 -3.05 1.21 -17.96
C GLN A 67 -1.71 1.92 -17.70
N LEU A 68 -0.99 1.47 -16.67
CA LEU A 68 0.27 2.07 -16.23
C LEU A 68 1.48 1.38 -16.85
N THR A 69 1.39 0.06 -17.01
CA THR A 69 2.47 -0.81 -17.51
C THR A 69 1.90 -1.90 -18.42
N ALA A 70 2.76 -2.66 -19.09
CA ALA A 70 2.32 -3.93 -19.70
C ALA A 70 1.84 -4.92 -18.60
N PRO A 71 0.94 -5.87 -18.93
CA PRO A 71 0.42 -6.88 -17.98
C PRO A 71 1.41 -8.04 -17.74
N THR A 72 2.71 -7.83 -17.99
CA THR A 72 3.79 -8.80 -17.82
C THR A 72 5.01 -8.08 -17.24
N GLY A 73 5.78 -8.75 -16.38
CA GLY A 73 7.01 -8.17 -15.79
C GLY A 73 6.81 -7.11 -14.71
N HIS A 74 5.60 -6.53 -14.56
CA HIS A 74 5.29 -5.46 -13.62
C HIS A 74 4.37 -5.91 -12.48
N PHE A 75 4.30 -5.14 -11.39
CA PHE A 75 3.33 -5.39 -10.32
C PHE A 75 2.93 -4.10 -9.59
N ILE A 76 1.80 -3.51 -9.97
CA ILE A 76 1.25 -2.30 -9.35
C ILE A 76 0.67 -2.65 -7.98
N ASN A 77 1.31 -2.23 -6.90
CA ASN A 77 1.12 -2.85 -5.60
C ASN A 77 0.29 -2.01 -4.63
N ASP A 78 0.82 -0.88 -4.18
CA ASP A 78 0.17 -0.03 -3.17
C ASP A 78 -0.10 1.39 -3.70
N VAL A 79 -0.92 2.16 -2.98
CA VAL A 79 -1.33 3.51 -3.37
C VAL A 79 -1.43 4.48 -2.19
N VAL A 80 -0.91 5.70 -2.40
CA VAL A 80 -1.12 6.83 -1.49
C VAL A 80 -1.61 8.08 -2.24
N LEU A 81 -2.40 8.91 -1.55
CA LEU A 81 -2.83 10.20 -2.06
C LEU A 81 -1.91 11.30 -1.53
N LEU A 82 -1.33 12.11 -2.43
CA LEU A 82 -0.52 13.27 -2.09
C LEU A 82 -0.68 14.36 -3.16
N GLY A 83 -1.04 15.58 -2.73
CA GLY A 83 -1.33 16.68 -3.64
C GLY A 83 -2.45 16.31 -4.61
N GLU A 84 -2.28 16.53 -5.90
CA GLU A 84 -3.31 16.23 -6.92
C GLU A 84 -3.22 14.80 -7.47
N ARG A 85 -2.39 13.93 -6.89
CA ARG A 85 -2.11 12.60 -7.43
C ARG A 85 -2.32 11.46 -6.44
N ALA A 86 -2.80 10.35 -6.98
CA ALA A 86 -2.67 9.04 -6.37
C ALA A 86 -1.38 8.41 -6.93
N TRP A 87 -0.44 8.12 -6.05
CA TRP A 87 0.86 7.54 -6.37
C TRP A 87 0.84 6.06 -6.09
N PHE A 88 1.16 5.27 -7.12
CA PHE A 88 1.20 3.83 -7.10
C PHE A 88 2.64 3.33 -7.15
N THR A 89 2.96 2.29 -6.40
CA THR A 89 4.23 1.59 -6.50
C THR A 89 4.19 0.54 -7.60
N ASP A 90 5.27 0.37 -8.36
CA ASP A 90 5.53 -0.85 -9.12
C ASP A 90 6.59 -1.67 -8.35
N SER A 91 6.20 -2.83 -7.81
CA SER A 91 7.15 -3.64 -7.04
C SER A 91 8.25 -4.28 -7.88
N ARG A 92 8.07 -4.35 -9.20
CA ARG A 92 9.01 -5.04 -10.09
C ARG A 92 9.80 -4.08 -10.99
N ALA A 93 9.54 -2.78 -10.91
CA ALA A 93 10.33 -1.75 -11.57
C ALA A 93 10.65 -0.60 -10.60
N ALA A 94 11.77 0.08 -10.78
CA ALA A 94 12.14 1.25 -9.99
C ALA A 94 11.33 2.48 -10.40
N VAL A 95 10.00 2.45 -10.26
CA VAL A 95 9.09 3.51 -10.74
C VAL A 95 7.90 3.66 -9.79
N LEU A 96 7.49 4.92 -9.57
CA LEU A 96 6.16 5.26 -9.05
C LEU A 96 5.29 5.82 -10.17
N HIS A 97 4.01 5.45 -10.21
CA HIS A 97 3.07 6.00 -11.17
C HIS A 97 2.07 6.94 -10.49
N GLY A 98 2.05 8.20 -10.88
CA GLY A 98 1.09 9.19 -10.38
C GLY A 98 -0.07 9.36 -11.35
N VAL A 99 -1.29 9.04 -10.92
CA VAL A 99 -2.52 9.32 -11.67
C VAL A 99 -3.26 10.54 -11.08
N PRO A 100 -4.00 11.30 -11.88
CA PRO A 100 -4.89 12.35 -11.39
C PRO A 100 -5.83 11.89 -10.27
N ARG A 101 -6.02 12.74 -9.26
CA ARG A 101 -7.12 12.61 -8.30
C ARG A 101 -8.40 13.30 -8.80
N GLY A 102 -9.55 12.82 -8.33
CA GLY A 102 -10.86 13.37 -8.62
C GLY A 102 -11.48 12.83 -9.92
N ARG A 103 -12.63 13.41 -10.30
CA ARG A 103 -13.44 12.97 -11.45
C ARG A 103 -13.02 13.55 -12.81
N GLY A 104 -11.95 14.35 -12.89
CA GLY A 104 -11.40 14.80 -14.18
C GLY A 104 -10.53 16.06 -14.14
N ARG A 105 -9.72 16.21 -15.20
CA ARG A 105 -8.81 17.32 -15.61
C ARG A 105 -7.41 17.40 -15.00
N GLY A 106 -6.94 16.42 -14.24
CA GLY A 106 -5.51 16.37 -13.87
C GLY A 106 -4.63 16.01 -15.08
N ARG A 107 -3.40 16.54 -15.11
CA ARG A 107 -2.33 16.10 -16.04
C ARG A 107 -2.22 14.58 -15.98
N GLY A 108 -2.20 13.89 -17.13
CA GLY A 108 -2.26 12.42 -17.26
C GLY A 108 -1.28 11.60 -16.41
N VAL A 109 -1.21 10.30 -16.69
CA VAL A 109 -0.34 9.39 -15.95
C VAL A 109 1.10 9.90 -15.99
N ARG A 110 1.74 9.98 -14.82
CA ARG A 110 3.14 10.37 -14.67
C ARG A 110 3.93 9.20 -14.14
N SER A 111 4.85 8.68 -14.93
CA SER A 111 5.87 7.75 -14.45
C SER A 111 7.01 8.53 -13.79
N LEU A 112 7.41 8.12 -12.59
CA LEU A 112 8.42 8.76 -11.78
C LEU A 112 9.50 7.71 -11.44
N PRO A 113 10.60 7.65 -12.20
CA PRO A 113 11.69 6.74 -11.92
C PRO A 113 12.27 6.97 -10.52
N LEU A 114 12.49 5.90 -9.77
CA LEU A 114 13.18 5.92 -8.49
C LEU A 114 14.68 5.95 -8.76
N THR A 115 15.35 6.97 -8.22
CA THR A 115 16.79 7.24 -8.40
C THR A 115 17.44 7.56 -7.04
N GLY A 116 18.71 7.97 -7.02
CA GLY A 116 19.43 8.24 -5.79
C GLY A 116 19.86 6.93 -5.12
N ASP A 117 19.53 6.77 -3.84
CA ASP A 117 19.96 5.60 -3.05
C ASP A 117 19.18 4.32 -3.40
N TRP A 118 18.12 4.40 -4.20
CA TRP A 118 17.26 3.26 -4.50
C TRP A 118 18.01 2.16 -5.27
N VAL A 119 17.96 0.93 -4.76
CA VAL A 119 18.47 -0.26 -5.45
C VAL A 119 17.32 -1.20 -5.76
N GLN A 120 17.13 -1.52 -7.05
CA GLN A 120 16.14 -2.50 -7.51
C GLN A 120 16.76 -3.90 -7.54
N THR A 121 16.34 -4.77 -6.62
CA THR A 121 16.76 -6.17 -6.60
C THR A 121 15.97 -6.97 -7.64
N PRO A 122 16.61 -7.62 -8.63
CA PRO A 122 15.89 -8.40 -9.64
C PRO A 122 15.13 -9.61 -9.07
N GLY A 123 14.00 -9.97 -9.70
CA GLY A 123 13.27 -11.21 -9.38
C GLY A 123 12.45 -11.20 -8.09
N VAL A 124 12.48 -10.10 -7.31
CA VAL A 124 11.73 -9.96 -6.05
C VAL A 124 10.85 -8.71 -6.08
N ASN A 125 9.89 -8.65 -5.14
CA ASN A 125 9.13 -7.42 -4.92
C ASN A 125 9.99 -6.41 -4.14
N ASN A 126 10.17 -5.22 -4.70
CA ASN A 126 10.91 -4.11 -4.10
C ASN A 126 9.93 -3.07 -3.57
N ALA A 127 9.67 -1.99 -4.33
CA ALA A 127 8.75 -0.91 -3.94
C ALA A 127 7.36 -1.46 -3.65
N ASN A 128 7.03 -1.60 -2.38
CA ASN A 128 5.81 -2.25 -1.93
C ASN A 128 4.86 -1.21 -1.33
N GLY A 129 4.79 -1.09 -0.01
CA GLY A 129 3.95 -0.09 0.64
C GLY A 129 4.44 1.35 0.48
N ILE A 130 3.49 2.28 0.49
CA ILE A 130 3.76 3.71 0.31
C ILE A 130 2.88 4.60 1.20
N VAL A 131 3.46 5.61 1.84
CA VAL A 131 2.75 6.66 2.59
C VAL A 131 3.33 8.05 2.30
N SER A 132 2.61 9.11 2.68
CA SER A 132 3.17 10.47 2.67
C SER A 132 4.17 10.64 3.82
N ALA A 133 5.20 11.46 3.63
CA ALA A 133 6.11 11.86 4.70
C ALA A 133 5.42 12.83 5.68
N PRO A 134 5.94 12.99 6.93
CA PRO A 134 5.37 13.90 7.93
C PRO A 134 5.23 15.35 7.47
N ASP A 135 6.18 15.83 6.66
CA ASP A 135 6.22 17.18 6.11
C ASP A 135 5.17 17.46 5.02
N GLY A 136 4.44 16.43 4.56
CA GLY A 136 3.46 16.54 3.49
C GLY A 136 4.05 16.85 2.11
N ARG A 137 5.38 16.77 1.95
CA ARG A 137 6.10 17.08 0.71
C ARG A 137 6.83 15.88 0.12
N GLY A 138 7.13 14.87 0.94
CA GLY A 138 7.74 13.61 0.51
C GLY A 138 6.78 12.42 0.49
N LEU A 139 7.27 11.32 -0.07
CA LEU A 139 6.71 9.98 0.06
C LEU A 139 7.68 9.13 0.89
N ILE A 140 7.18 8.14 1.61
CA ILE A 140 7.97 7.08 2.22
C ILE A 140 7.57 5.78 1.52
N VAL A 141 8.55 5.08 0.96
CA VAL A 141 8.37 3.80 0.26
C VAL A 141 9.19 2.75 0.98
N VAL A 142 8.61 1.58 1.21
CA VAL A 142 9.37 0.42 1.68
C VAL A 142 9.81 -0.44 0.49
N SER A 143 11.07 -0.87 0.50
CA SER A 143 11.54 -1.97 -0.33
C SER A 143 11.48 -3.25 0.48
N SER A 144 10.63 -4.21 0.09
CA SER A 144 10.42 -5.46 0.87
C SER A 144 11.70 -6.28 1.03
N THR A 145 12.57 -6.27 0.02
CA THR A 145 13.88 -6.92 0.01
C THR A 145 14.89 -5.91 -0.54
N PRO A 146 15.90 -5.49 0.25
CA PRO A 146 16.38 -6.11 1.49
C PRO A 146 15.65 -5.69 2.79
N GLY A 147 14.59 -4.89 2.72
CA GLY A 147 13.90 -4.39 3.92
C GLY A 147 14.36 -3.00 4.32
N GLU A 148 14.26 -2.05 3.39
CA GLU A 148 14.70 -0.68 3.59
C GLU A 148 13.56 0.32 3.41
N LEU A 149 13.67 1.46 4.10
CA LEU A 149 12.76 2.58 3.93
C LEU A 149 13.46 3.70 3.19
N TYR A 150 12.72 4.33 2.27
CA TYR A 150 13.22 5.43 1.47
C TYR A 150 12.28 6.61 1.54
N ARG A 151 12.84 7.81 1.74
CA ARG A 151 12.14 9.06 1.49
C ARG A 151 12.30 9.43 0.03
N VAL A 152 11.20 9.52 -0.70
CA VAL A 152 11.17 9.81 -2.13
C VAL A 152 10.59 11.19 -2.39
N SER A 153 11.27 11.97 -3.24
CA SER A 153 10.76 13.23 -3.77
C SER A 153 9.70 12.96 -4.86
N PRO A 154 8.43 13.35 -4.69
CA PRO A 154 7.43 13.22 -5.75
C PRO A 154 7.68 14.15 -6.94
N ALA A 155 8.60 15.12 -6.81
CA ALA A 155 8.99 16.02 -7.90
C ALA A 155 10.04 15.39 -8.82
N THR A 156 10.98 14.62 -8.28
CA THR A 156 12.16 14.14 -9.02
C THR A 156 12.35 12.63 -9.02
N GLY A 157 11.69 11.90 -8.12
CA GLY A 157 11.89 10.46 -7.93
C GLY A 157 13.17 10.11 -7.17
N HIS A 158 13.95 11.11 -6.74
CA HIS A 158 15.14 10.89 -5.92
C HIS A 158 14.74 10.29 -4.58
N ALA A 159 15.26 9.09 -4.31
CA ALA A 159 15.10 8.36 -3.07
C ALA A 159 16.34 8.58 -2.19
N THR A 160 16.10 8.87 -0.92
CA THR A 160 17.14 8.90 0.12
C THR A 160 16.80 7.86 1.16
N ARG A 161 17.75 6.99 1.51
CA ARG A 161 17.53 5.95 2.52
C ARG A 161 17.21 6.60 3.86
N ILE A 162 16.21 6.08 4.55
CA ILE A 162 15.86 6.46 5.92
C ILE A 162 16.71 5.60 6.87
N ALA A 163 17.54 6.24 7.68
CA ALA A 163 18.39 5.53 8.63
C ALA A 163 17.56 4.94 9.77
N LEU A 164 17.59 3.62 9.93
CA LEU A 164 16.93 2.93 11.02
C LEU A 164 17.81 2.93 12.27
N SER A 165 17.19 3.02 13.44
CA SER A 165 17.85 2.78 14.73
C SER A 165 17.00 1.87 15.59
N GLY A 166 17.63 0.92 16.29
CA GLY A 166 16.93 -0.13 17.05
C GLY A 166 16.37 -1.28 16.21
N ALA A 167 16.56 -1.26 14.88
CA ALA A 167 16.32 -2.36 13.96
C ALA A 167 17.34 -2.28 12.82
N GLU A 168 17.83 -3.42 12.34
CA GLU A 168 18.75 -3.48 11.21
C GLU A 168 18.02 -3.28 9.86
N THR A 169 16.86 -3.92 9.72
CA THR A 169 16.01 -3.86 8.51
C THR A 169 14.53 -3.90 8.87
N VAL A 170 13.69 -3.66 7.86
CA VAL A 170 12.26 -3.96 7.83
C VAL A 170 11.95 -5.01 6.76
N VAL A 171 12.74 -6.08 6.70
CA VAL A 171 12.58 -7.16 5.70
C VAL A 171 11.16 -7.70 5.67
N ASN A 172 10.67 -8.01 4.48
CA ASN A 172 9.26 -8.35 4.21
C ASN A 172 8.28 -7.21 4.53
N GLY A 173 8.77 -5.97 4.63
CA GLY A 173 7.95 -4.79 4.76
C GLY A 173 6.99 -4.67 3.58
N ASP A 174 5.70 -4.66 3.89
CA ASP A 174 4.59 -4.70 2.94
C ASP A 174 3.84 -3.36 3.02
N GLY A 175 2.63 -3.33 3.58
CA GLY A 175 1.86 -2.11 3.78
C GLY A 175 2.45 -1.18 4.86
N LEU A 176 2.29 0.13 4.62
CA LEU A 176 2.71 1.19 5.53
C LEU A 176 1.51 1.98 6.07
N VAL A 177 1.54 2.35 7.35
CA VAL A 177 0.61 3.32 7.93
C VAL A 177 1.38 4.39 8.68
N ARG A 178 1.07 5.66 8.43
CA ARG A 178 1.63 6.78 9.18
C ARG A 178 0.57 7.53 9.96
N VAL A 179 0.89 7.85 11.21
CA VAL A 179 0.14 8.78 12.04
C VAL A 179 1.11 9.83 12.57
N GLY A 180 1.00 11.08 12.08
CA GLY A 180 1.93 12.12 12.50
C GLY A 180 3.37 11.65 12.23
N ARG A 181 4.21 11.57 13.27
CA ARG A 181 5.59 11.06 13.14
C ARG A 181 5.73 9.56 13.43
N THR A 182 4.65 8.85 13.76
CA THR A 182 4.70 7.40 13.99
C THR A 182 4.47 6.66 12.67
N LEU A 183 5.41 5.80 12.29
CA LEU A 183 5.32 4.91 11.13
C LEU A 183 5.15 3.47 11.60
N TYR A 184 4.16 2.79 11.05
CA TYR A 184 3.89 1.38 11.26
C TYR A 184 4.24 0.65 9.97
N VAL A 185 5.19 -0.28 10.05
CA VAL A 185 5.63 -1.11 8.92
C VAL A 185 5.12 -2.53 9.16
N VAL A 186 4.18 -2.98 8.34
CA VAL A 186 3.67 -4.35 8.42
C VAL A 186 4.68 -5.28 7.74
N GLN A 187 5.19 -6.29 8.45
CA GLN A 187 6.15 -7.25 7.92
C GLN A 187 5.48 -8.62 7.77
N ASN A 188 4.91 -8.85 6.59
CA ASN A 188 3.90 -9.89 6.36
C ASN A 188 4.39 -11.32 6.65
N ARG A 189 5.61 -11.67 6.23
CA ARG A 189 6.22 -12.99 6.44
C ARG A 189 6.74 -13.20 7.86
N LEU A 190 6.80 -12.14 8.65
CA LEU A 190 7.22 -12.19 10.06
C LEU A 190 6.03 -12.06 11.04
N ASN A 191 4.81 -11.88 10.53
CA ASN A 191 3.60 -11.69 11.35
C ASN A 191 3.80 -10.65 12.45
N LEU A 192 4.33 -9.47 12.10
CA LEU A 192 4.56 -8.39 13.04
C LEU A 192 4.37 -7.01 12.39
N ILE A 193 4.27 -5.99 13.25
CA ILE A 193 4.31 -4.58 12.86
C ILE A 193 5.44 -3.91 13.62
N SER A 194 6.43 -3.39 12.90
CA SER A 194 7.47 -2.55 13.49
C SER A 194 6.97 -1.11 13.59
N VAL A 195 7.02 -0.53 14.79
CA VAL A 195 6.54 0.83 15.07
C VAL A 195 7.73 1.75 15.25
N PHE A 196 7.90 2.69 14.33
CA PHE A 196 9.00 3.65 14.32
C PHE A 196 8.51 5.06 14.66
N GLU A 197 9.37 5.83 15.31
CA GLU A 197 9.26 7.28 15.39
C GLU A 197 10.17 7.91 14.32
N LEU A 198 9.56 8.65 13.40
CA LEU A 198 10.24 9.44 12.38
C LEU A 198 10.69 10.78 12.94
N ASP A 199 11.82 11.29 12.47
CA ASP A 199 12.12 12.71 12.57
C ASP A 199 11.17 13.54 11.66
N ALA A 200 11.20 14.86 11.78
CA ALA A 200 10.33 15.74 10.99
C ALA A 200 10.55 15.60 9.48
N GLY A 201 11.80 15.34 9.08
CA GLY A 201 12.19 15.19 7.69
C GLY A 201 12.00 13.80 7.11
N ALA A 202 11.64 12.78 7.91
CA ALA A 202 11.70 11.36 7.54
C ALA A 202 13.07 10.95 6.97
N ARG A 203 14.16 11.38 7.60
CA ARG A 203 15.54 10.96 7.33
C ARG A 203 15.99 9.87 8.30
N THR A 204 15.40 9.81 9.49
CA THR A 204 15.65 8.75 10.46
C THR A 204 14.35 8.14 10.98
N ALA A 205 14.42 6.88 11.38
CA ALA A 205 13.32 6.14 11.97
C ALA A 205 13.84 5.33 13.16
N ARG A 206 13.40 5.67 14.38
CA ARG A 206 13.79 4.95 15.60
C ARG A 206 12.72 3.96 16.00
N LEU A 207 13.08 2.68 16.10
CA LEU A 207 12.17 1.65 16.56
C LEU A 207 11.71 2.00 17.98
N ARG A 208 10.40 2.00 18.18
CA ARG A 208 9.76 2.21 19.48
C ARG A 208 9.34 0.90 20.11
N ARG A 209 8.75 0.02 19.31
CA ARG A 209 8.26 -1.30 19.71
C ARG A 209 7.88 -2.12 18.48
N THR A 210 7.59 -3.39 18.73
CA THR A 210 6.96 -4.30 17.77
C THR A 210 5.58 -4.70 18.28
N ILE A 211 4.62 -4.82 17.38
CA ILE A 211 3.29 -5.36 17.67
C ILE A 211 3.19 -6.74 17.03
N THR A 212 2.86 -7.74 17.84
CA THR A 212 2.48 -9.09 17.40
C THR A 212 1.06 -9.38 17.87
N ASP A 213 0.39 -10.30 17.19
CA ASP A 213 -0.92 -10.78 17.59
C ASP A 213 -1.06 -12.24 17.13
N PRO A 214 -1.52 -13.17 17.98
CA PRO A 214 -1.68 -14.57 17.59
C PRO A 214 -2.68 -14.79 16.45
N ARG A 215 -3.51 -13.77 16.14
CA ARG A 215 -4.45 -13.81 15.01
C ARG A 215 -3.81 -13.39 13.69
N PHE A 216 -2.56 -12.91 13.67
CA PHE A 216 -1.89 -12.56 12.42
C PHE A 216 -1.59 -13.82 11.59
N ASP A 217 -2.02 -13.77 10.33
CA ASP A 217 -1.81 -14.84 9.34
C ASP A 217 -1.46 -14.21 7.99
N VAL A 218 -0.18 -13.86 7.87
CA VAL A 218 0.39 -13.07 6.77
C VAL A 218 -0.36 -11.74 6.62
N PRO A 219 -0.30 -10.83 7.62
CA PRO A 219 -0.91 -9.52 7.51
C PRO A 219 -0.17 -8.70 6.45
N THR A 220 -0.84 -8.22 5.41
CA THR A 220 -0.14 -7.56 4.28
C THR A 220 -0.21 -6.05 4.32
N THR A 221 -1.25 -5.48 4.94
CA THR A 221 -1.37 -4.03 5.09
C THR A 221 -2.26 -3.70 6.28
N ALA A 222 -2.31 -2.42 6.64
CA ALA A 222 -3.14 -1.92 7.71
C ALA A 222 -3.84 -0.62 7.29
N ALA A 223 -5.00 -0.35 7.89
CA ALA A 223 -5.65 0.95 7.86
C ALA A 223 -5.95 1.39 9.30
N ARG A 224 -5.83 2.69 9.56
CA ARG A 224 -6.18 3.26 10.87
C ARG A 224 -7.64 3.70 10.88
N PHE A 225 -8.34 3.36 11.97
CA PHE A 225 -9.58 4.03 12.36
C PHE A 225 -9.65 4.18 13.88
N GLY A 226 -9.89 5.40 14.37
CA GLY A 226 -9.85 5.70 15.80
C GLY A 226 -8.49 5.37 16.42
N GLY A 227 -8.50 4.65 17.55
CA GLY A 227 -7.33 4.20 18.30
C GLY A 227 -6.76 2.83 17.87
N ARG A 228 -7.10 2.34 16.66
CA ARG A 228 -6.78 0.97 16.22
C ARG A 228 -6.21 0.94 14.81
N LEU A 229 -5.40 -0.09 14.55
CA LEU A 229 -5.06 -0.57 13.20
C LEU A 229 -5.94 -1.77 12.87
N TYR A 230 -6.43 -1.80 11.63
CA TYR A 230 -7.18 -2.90 11.06
C TYR A 230 -6.35 -3.49 9.92
N LEU A 231 -6.01 -4.77 10.04
CA LEU A 231 -5.16 -5.50 9.13
C LEU A 231 -5.95 -6.55 8.38
N VAL A 232 -5.54 -6.83 7.15
CA VAL A 232 -6.06 -7.96 6.36
C VAL A 232 -5.05 -9.10 6.43
N ASN A 233 -5.51 -10.29 6.84
CA ASN A 233 -4.73 -11.50 6.73
C ASN A 233 -4.87 -12.03 5.32
N ALA A 234 -3.76 -12.06 4.58
CA ALA A 234 -3.77 -12.54 3.20
C ALA A 234 -3.58 -14.06 3.10
N ARG A 235 -3.19 -14.72 4.20
CA ARG A 235 -3.11 -16.19 4.30
C ARG A 235 -2.36 -16.84 3.14
N PHE A 236 -1.27 -16.24 2.67
CA PHE A 236 -0.54 -16.70 1.48
C PHE A 236 0.07 -18.11 1.59
N THR A 237 0.05 -18.70 2.78
CA THR A 237 0.49 -20.06 3.08
C THR A 237 -0.68 -21.06 3.16
N SER A 238 -1.93 -20.59 3.04
CA SER A 238 -3.12 -21.43 2.94
C SER A 238 -3.50 -21.68 1.47
N PRO A 239 -4.19 -22.79 1.14
CA PRO A 239 -4.84 -22.95 -0.16
C PRO A 239 -5.72 -21.73 -0.49
N GLN A 240 -5.78 -21.33 -1.76
CA GLN A 240 -6.57 -20.19 -2.21
C GLN A 240 -7.79 -20.69 -2.99
N THR A 241 -8.74 -21.29 -2.29
CA THR A 241 -9.99 -21.84 -2.85
C THR A 241 -11.18 -20.94 -2.52
N PRO A 242 -12.33 -21.08 -3.20
CA PRO A 242 -13.54 -20.31 -2.87
C PRO A 242 -14.02 -20.46 -1.41
N GLU A 243 -13.71 -21.59 -0.77
CA GLU A 243 -14.07 -21.91 0.61
C GLU A 243 -13.07 -21.35 1.63
N THR A 244 -11.94 -20.79 1.17
CA THR A 244 -10.91 -20.25 2.05
C THR A 244 -11.43 -19.00 2.75
N ALA A 245 -11.59 -19.09 4.07
CA ALA A 245 -12.00 -17.97 4.89
C ALA A 245 -10.85 -16.96 5.07
N PHE A 246 -11.12 -15.70 4.77
CA PHE A 246 -10.22 -14.58 5.04
C PHE A 246 -10.71 -13.77 6.25
N SER A 247 -9.77 -13.18 6.98
CA SER A 247 -10.07 -12.44 8.21
C SER A 247 -9.41 -11.07 8.23
N GLY A 248 -10.06 -10.14 8.92
CA GLY A 248 -9.45 -8.88 9.37
C GLY A 248 -9.12 -8.96 10.85
N VAL A 249 -8.00 -8.36 11.27
CA VAL A 249 -7.57 -8.30 12.68
C VAL A 249 -7.45 -6.84 13.10
N ALA A 250 -7.91 -6.52 14.31
CA ALA A 250 -7.75 -5.19 14.89
C ALA A 250 -6.80 -5.23 16.09
N VAL A 251 -5.81 -4.34 16.11
CA VAL A 251 -4.87 -4.13 17.21
C VAL A 251 -4.89 -2.67 17.67
N ALA A 252 -4.54 -2.42 18.93
CA ALA A 252 -4.43 -1.07 19.46
C ALA A 252 -3.19 -0.35 18.90
N LEU A 253 -3.26 0.98 18.76
CA LEU A 253 -2.16 1.82 18.28
C LEU A 253 -1.01 1.96 19.26
#